data_AF-A0AAE3QU68-F1
#
_entry.id   AF-A0AAE3QU68-F1
#
_cell.length_a   1.000
_cell.length_b   1.000
_cell.length_c   1.000
_cell.angle_alpha   90.00
_cell.angle_beta   90.00
_cell.angle_gamma   90.00
#
_symmetry.space_group_name_H-M   'P 1'
#
loop_
_entity.id
_entity.type
_entity.pdbx_description
1 polymer ?
#
loop_
_entity_poly.entity_id
_entity_poly.type
_entity_poly.pdbx_seq_one_letter_code
_entity_poly.pdbx_strand_id
1 'polypeptide(L)'
;MKRILLFSILSIIVLSCKNTEPDPIASADFFPLQVGNYWKVDDNDYLEITNTKVIDGHTYYQIYTKSPLGGEGNLYIRIDKNLNLIQAYENAPGYSKTIANFRMKKGKKVADTPEEPTVIERDNNKITFRYLCVICGRPNAMFDISFHKGKGILSRNSLFRGYFENNPPFTEIRINGQVYKL
;
A
#
# COMPACT_ATOMS: atom_id res chain seq x y z
N MET A 1 7.58 -64.28 29.39
CA MET A 1 6.56 -64.18 28.33
C MET A 1 5.82 -62.85 28.45
N LYS A 2 5.66 -62.12 27.33
CA LYS A 2 4.69 -61.03 27.04
C LYS A 2 4.81 -59.74 27.89
N ARG A 3 5.32 -58.61 27.35
CA ARG A 3 4.64 -57.58 26.51
C ARG A 3 3.34 -57.08 27.18
N ILE A 4 3.15 -55.80 27.48
CA ILE A 4 2.73 -54.77 26.51
C ILE A 4 3.12 -53.36 27.00
N LEU A 5 3.85 -52.65 26.14
CA LEU A 5 3.96 -51.21 26.03
C LEU A 5 2.76 -50.73 25.16
N LEU A 6 2.18 -49.55 25.41
CA LEU A 6 1.76 -48.55 24.40
C LEU A 6 0.81 -47.51 25.04
N PHE A 7 1.28 -46.28 25.29
CA PHE A 7 1.29 -45.12 24.39
C PHE A 7 0.02 -44.24 24.55
N SER A 8 0.05 -43.35 25.54
CA SER A 8 -0.82 -42.17 25.58
C SER A 8 -0.15 -41.05 24.80
N ILE A 9 -0.40 -40.99 23.49
CA ILE A 9 -0.05 -39.85 22.64
C ILE A 9 -1.11 -38.78 22.92
N LEU A 10 -0.75 -37.83 23.77
CA LEU A 10 -1.50 -36.61 23.99
C LEU A 10 -1.44 -35.77 22.70
N SER A 11 -2.49 -35.84 21.89
CA SER A 11 -2.68 -35.00 20.71
C SER A 11 -2.78 -33.53 21.13
N ILE A 12 -1.65 -32.83 21.06
CA ILE A 12 -1.62 -31.37 21.08
C ILE A 12 -2.16 -30.90 19.73
N ILE A 13 -3.44 -30.58 19.70
CA ILE A 13 -4.10 -29.94 18.57
C ILE A 13 -3.59 -28.50 18.55
N VAL A 14 -2.53 -28.26 17.79
CA VAL A 14 -2.11 -26.90 17.43
C VAL A 14 -3.24 -26.27 16.62
N LEU A 15 -4.05 -25.44 17.29
CA LEU A 15 -4.90 -24.43 16.66
C LEU A 15 -3.98 -23.42 15.97
N SER A 16 -3.50 -23.80 14.78
CA SER A 16 -2.86 -22.89 13.85
C SER A 16 -3.94 -21.93 13.35
N CYS A 17 -4.00 -20.75 13.97
CA CYS A 17 -4.64 -19.59 13.36
C CYS A 17 -3.98 -19.36 12.01
N LYS A 18 -4.60 -19.85 10.95
CA LYS A 18 -4.30 -19.39 9.59
C LYS A 18 -4.73 -17.93 9.53
N ASN A 19 -3.79 -17.03 9.77
CA ASN A 19 -3.89 -15.71 9.18
C ASN A 19 -3.92 -15.98 7.68
N THR A 20 -5.08 -15.80 7.06
CA THR A 20 -5.23 -15.92 5.62
C THR A 20 -4.31 -14.87 5.00
N GLU A 21 -3.12 -15.29 4.58
CA GLU A 21 -2.27 -14.45 3.74
C GLU A 21 -3.10 -14.06 2.51
N PRO A 22 -3.19 -12.77 2.18
CA PRO A 22 -3.94 -12.36 1.00
C PRO A 22 -3.33 -13.02 -0.24
N ASP A 23 -4.20 -13.52 -1.13
CA ASP A 23 -3.81 -14.11 -2.41
C ASP A 23 -2.76 -13.23 -3.12
N PRO A 24 -1.77 -13.83 -3.81
CA PRO A 24 -0.82 -13.08 -4.63
C PRO A 24 -1.55 -12.52 -5.86
N ILE A 25 -2.17 -11.37 -5.66
CA ILE A 25 -2.88 -10.62 -6.69
C ILE A 25 -1.83 -10.00 -7.62
N ALA A 26 -1.95 -10.16 -8.95
CA ALA A 26 -0.99 -9.63 -9.93
C ALA A 26 -0.76 -8.09 -9.93
N SER A 27 -1.52 -7.30 -9.15
CA SER A 27 -1.19 -5.89 -8.86
C SER A 27 -0.51 -5.64 -7.54
N ALA A 28 -0.40 -6.65 -6.67
CA ALA A 28 0.63 -6.64 -5.64
C ALA A 28 2.01 -6.38 -6.27
N ASP A 29 2.20 -6.71 -7.55
CA ASP A 29 3.37 -6.28 -8.32
C ASP A 29 3.55 -4.76 -8.33
N PHE A 30 2.51 -3.98 -8.65
CA PHE A 30 2.65 -2.52 -8.79
C PHE A 30 2.79 -1.80 -7.45
N PHE A 31 2.30 -2.40 -6.37
CA PHE A 31 2.46 -1.86 -5.03
C PHE A 31 2.51 -3.01 -4.02
N PRO A 32 3.70 -3.60 -3.78
CA PRO A 32 3.84 -4.81 -2.98
C PRO A 32 3.56 -4.50 -1.51
N LEU A 33 2.45 -5.08 -1.02
CA LEU A 33 2.01 -4.93 0.35
C LEU A 33 2.51 -6.10 1.19
N GLN A 34 3.63 -5.89 1.89
CA GLN A 34 4.18 -6.83 2.86
C GLN A 34 4.77 -6.05 4.03
N VAL A 35 4.55 -6.54 5.25
CA VAL A 35 5.19 -5.97 6.44
C VAL A 35 6.71 -6.02 6.29
N GLY A 36 7.36 -4.90 6.58
CA GLY A 36 8.78 -4.68 6.40
C GLY A 36 9.16 -4.05 5.05
N ASN A 37 8.24 -3.94 4.09
CA ASN A 37 8.52 -3.16 2.87
C ASN A 37 8.63 -1.68 3.24
N TYR A 38 9.65 -0.98 2.71
CA TYR A 38 9.82 0.45 2.95
C TYR A 38 10.41 1.18 1.75
N TRP A 39 10.20 2.49 1.75
CA TRP A 39 10.71 3.46 0.78
C TRP A 39 11.31 4.63 1.55
N LYS A 40 12.61 4.88 1.37
CA LYS A 40 13.37 5.83 2.18
C LYS A 40 14.10 6.84 1.32
N VAL A 41 13.98 8.10 1.69
CA VAL A 41 14.83 9.19 1.21
C VAL A 41 16.02 9.30 2.17
N ASP A 42 15.75 9.39 3.48
CA ASP A 42 16.74 9.37 4.57
C ASP A 42 16.08 8.90 5.91
N ASP A 43 16.81 8.95 7.02
CA ASP A 43 16.32 8.50 8.35
C ASP A 43 15.14 9.31 8.93
N ASN A 44 14.87 10.48 8.37
CA ASN A 44 13.78 11.37 8.74
C ASN A 44 12.69 11.47 7.69
N ASP A 45 12.85 10.80 6.56
CA ASP A 45 11.88 10.80 5.47
C ASP A 45 11.74 9.42 4.83
N TYR A 46 10.71 8.68 5.25
CA TYR A 46 10.42 7.34 4.77
C TYR A 46 8.96 6.91 4.96
N LEU A 47 8.61 5.84 4.24
CA LEU A 47 7.36 5.11 4.35
C LEU A 47 7.69 3.66 4.65
N GLU A 48 7.05 3.04 5.65
CA GLU A 48 7.26 1.62 5.97
C GLU A 48 5.92 0.94 6.26
N ILE A 49 5.72 -0.26 5.71
CA ILE A 49 4.61 -1.12 6.10
C ILE A 49 4.99 -1.80 7.41
N THR A 50 4.43 -1.33 8.53
CA THR A 50 4.84 -1.76 9.87
C THR A 50 3.96 -2.86 10.44
N ASN A 51 2.69 -2.92 10.03
CA ASN A 51 1.74 -3.90 10.57
C ASN A 51 0.55 -4.12 9.62
N THR A 52 -0.40 -4.93 10.07
CA THR A 52 -1.76 -5.01 9.51
C THR A 52 -2.78 -4.62 10.57
N LYS A 53 -3.96 -4.17 10.12
CA LYS A 53 -5.08 -3.82 11.00
C LYS A 53 -6.39 -4.21 10.35
N VAL A 54 -7.33 -4.71 11.16
CA VAL A 54 -8.71 -4.93 10.72
C VAL A 54 -9.51 -3.63 10.89
N ILE A 55 -10.09 -3.13 9.80
CA ILE A 55 -10.98 -1.97 9.78
C ILE A 55 -12.21 -2.39 8.98
N ASP A 56 -13.40 -2.27 9.59
CA ASP A 56 -14.68 -2.62 8.96
C ASP A 56 -14.69 -4.02 8.31
N GLY A 57 -14.18 -5.02 9.05
CA GLY A 57 -14.14 -6.41 8.59
C GLY A 57 -13.10 -6.73 7.52
N HIS A 58 -12.28 -5.75 7.08
CA HIS A 58 -11.23 -5.96 6.09
C HIS A 58 -9.83 -5.77 6.71
N THR A 59 -8.88 -6.60 6.30
CA THR A 59 -7.46 -6.43 6.66
C THR A 59 -6.82 -5.37 5.76
N TYR A 60 -6.25 -4.35 6.40
CA TYR A 60 -5.46 -3.30 5.77
C TYR A 60 -4.00 -3.41 6.24
N TYR A 61 -3.07 -3.03 5.38
CA TYR A 61 -1.68 -2.81 5.73
C TYR A 61 -1.53 -1.40 6.30
N GLN A 62 -0.87 -1.31 7.45
CA GLN A 62 -0.52 -0.05 8.09
C GLN A 62 0.81 0.44 7.50
N ILE A 63 0.76 1.55 6.75
CA ILE A 63 1.94 2.30 6.34
C ILE A 63 2.20 3.38 7.38
N TYR A 64 3.31 3.28 8.08
CA TYR A 64 3.88 4.37 8.84
C TYR A 64 4.59 5.34 7.88
N THR A 65 4.35 6.63 8.07
CA THR A 65 4.98 7.70 7.30
C THR A 65 5.73 8.61 8.25
N LYS A 66 7.01 8.86 7.98
CA LYS A 66 7.79 9.91 8.63
C LYS A 66 8.22 10.92 7.57
N SER A 67 8.02 12.20 7.87
CA SER A 67 8.36 13.28 6.95
C SER A 67 8.81 14.53 7.71
N PRO A 68 9.85 15.24 7.23
CA PRO A 68 10.23 16.52 7.82
C PRO A 68 9.19 17.62 7.61
N LEU A 69 8.42 17.55 6.51
CA LEU A 69 7.40 18.56 6.15
C LEU A 69 6.01 18.19 6.65
N GLY A 70 5.77 16.87 6.81
CA GLY A 70 4.47 16.34 7.19
C GLY A 70 4.36 15.98 8.66
N GLY A 71 5.44 15.64 9.34
CA GLY A 71 5.41 14.93 10.62
C GLY A 71 5.18 13.42 10.43
N GLU A 72 4.71 12.76 11.49
CA GLU A 72 4.54 11.31 11.55
C GLU A 72 3.05 10.91 11.47
N GLY A 73 2.76 9.72 10.94
CA GLY A 73 1.41 9.17 11.00
C GLY A 73 1.26 7.82 10.32
N ASN A 74 0.03 7.32 10.36
CA ASN A 74 -0.32 6.02 9.81
C ASN A 74 -1.37 6.17 8.71
N LEU A 75 -1.25 5.31 7.71
CA LEU A 75 -2.22 5.12 6.63
C LEU A 75 -2.59 3.67 6.55
N TYR A 76 -3.84 3.40 6.21
CA TYR A 76 -4.35 2.04 6.14
C TYR A 76 -4.79 1.78 4.71
N ILE A 77 -4.08 0.88 4.04
CA ILE A 77 -4.32 0.59 2.64
C ILE A 77 -4.46 -0.91 2.38
N ARG A 78 -5.24 -1.27 1.35
CA ARG A 78 -5.33 -2.64 0.86
C ARG A 78 -5.49 -2.64 -0.65
N ILE A 79 -5.21 -3.79 -1.25
CA ILE A 79 -5.54 -4.05 -2.65
C ILE A 79 -6.67 -5.08 -2.66
N ASP A 80 -7.75 -4.79 -3.38
CA ASP A 80 -8.86 -5.74 -3.53
C ASP A 80 -8.71 -6.66 -4.75
N LYS A 81 -9.64 -7.61 -4.90
CA LYS A 81 -9.70 -8.57 -6.03
C LYS A 81 -9.79 -7.92 -7.42
N ASN A 82 -10.23 -6.67 -7.49
CA ASN A 82 -10.36 -5.88 -8.72
C ASN A 82 -9.14 -4.99 -8.98
N LEU A 83 -8.10 -5.11 -8.15
CA LEU A 83 -6.85 -4.34 -8.19
C LEU A 83 -7.06 -2.87 -7.85
N ASN A 84 -8.09 -2.56 -7.05
CA ASN A 84 -8.26 -1.25 -6.45
C ASN A 84 -7.30 -1.11 -5.27
N LEU A 85 -6.45 -0.09 -5.29
CA LEU A 85 -5.75 0.39 -4.11
C LEU A 85 -6.74 1.24 -3.30
N ILE A 86 -7.09 0.77 -2.11
CA ILE A 86 -8.13 1.36 -1.27
C ILE A 86 -7.49 1.86 0.02
N GLN A 87 -7.75 3.11 0.37
CA GLN A 87 -7.40 3.72 1.65
C GLN A 87 -8.61 3.71 2.58
N ALA A 88 -8.39 3.37 3.85
CA ALA A 88 -9.37 3.50 4.93
C ALA A 88 -8.88 4.47 6.02
N TYR A 89 -9.81 4.89 6.87
CA TYR A 89 -9.57 5.85 7.95
C TYR A 89 -10.07 5.26 9.27
N GLU A 90 -9.19 5.18 10.27
CA GLU A 90 -9.54 4.56 11.56
C GLU A 90 -10.62 5.30 12.32
N ASN A 91 -10.59 6.63 12.24
CA ASN A 91 -11.55 7.51 12.90
C ASN A 91 -12.86 7.65 12.12
N ALA A 92 -12.98 7.01 10.95
CA ALA A 92 -14.21 6.94 10.17
C ALA A 92 -14.44 5.52 9.63
N PRO A 93 -14.72 4.53 10.51
CA PRO A 93 -15.08 3.18 10.09
C PRO A 93 -16.24 3.19 9.08
N GLY A 94 -16.17 2.36 8.05
CA GLY A 94 -17.13 2.35 6.94
C GLY A 94 -16.81 3.37 5.82
N TYR A 95 -15.92 4.33 6.06
CA TYR A 95 -15.43 5.21 5.01
C TYR A 95 -14.10 4.70 4.44
N SER A 96 -14.10 4.41 3.14
CA SER A 96 -12.90 4.08 2.39
C SER A 96 -12.93 4.73 1.00
N LYS A 97 -11.76 4.95 0.43
CA LYS A 97 -11.60 5.57 -0.88
C LYS A 97 -10.70 4.72 -1.76
N THR A 98 -11.14 4.43 -2.98
CA THR A 98 -10.24 3.91 -4.02
C THR A 98 -9.34 5.04 -4.49
N ILE A 99 -8.03 4.91 -4.27
CA ILE A 99 -7.04 5.91 -4.63
C ILE A 99 -6.26 5.54 -5.91
N ALA A 100 -6.31 4.29 -6.36
CA ALA A 100 -5.81 3.86 -7.66
C ALA A 100 -6.50 2.57 -8.11
N ASN A 101 -6.49 2.26 -9.41
CA ASN A 101 -6.85 0.93 -9.92
C ASN A 101 -5.86 0.46 -10.99
N PHE A 102 -5.14 -0.63 -10.68
CA PHE A 102 -4.02 -1.11 -11.49
C PHE A 102 -4.43 -1.88 -12.76
N ARG A 103 -5.73 -2.12 -13.01
CA ARG A 103 -6.25 -2.66 -14.29
C ARG A 103 -6.65 -1.58 -15.29
N MET A 104 -6.74 -0.33 -14.86
CA MET A 104 -7.26 0.74 -15.69
C MET A 104 -6.39 1.02 -16.92
N LYS A 105 -7.06 1.32 -18.03
CA LYS A 105 -6.43 1.75 -19.28
C LYS A 105 -6.11 3.25 -19.23
N LYS A 106 -5.11 3.68 -20.00
CA LYS A 106 -4.78 5.10 -20.20
C LYS A 106 -6.03 5.89 -20.62
N GLY A 107 -6.19 7.09 -20.07
CA GLY A 107 -7.31 8.00 -20.29
C GLY A 107 -8.56 7.70 -19.45
N LYS A 108 -8.54 6.72 -18.56
CA LYS A 108 -9.67 6.39 -17.68
C LYS A 108 -9.50 6.97 -16.28
N LYS A 109 -10.62 7.32 -15.63
CA LYS A 109 -10.70 7.79 -14.24
C LYS A 109 -11.18 6.71 -13.28
N VAL A 110 -10.65 6.69 -12.06
CA VAL A 110 -11.05 5.73 -11.01
C VAL A 110 -12.55 5.83 -10.70
N ALA A 111 -13.09 7.05 -10.66
CA ALA A 111 -14.52 7.33 -10.57
C ALA A 111 -14.87 8.56 -11.41
N ASP A 112 -16.16 8.74 -11.71
CA ASP A 112 -16.65 9.80 -12.58
C ASP A 112 -16.83 11.13 -11.83
N THR A 113 -15.76 11.62 -11.20
CA THR A 113 -15.70 12.97 -10.64
C THR A 113 -14.44 13.72 -11.11
N PRO A 114 -14.43 15.06 -11.07
CA PRO A 114 -13.28 15.87 -11.47
C PRO A 114 -12.01 15.59 -10.65
N GLU A 115 -12.16 15.24 -9.39
CA GLU A 115 -11.06 15.07 -8.42
C GLU A 115 -10.40 13.69 -8.48
N GLU A 116 -11.02 12.76 -9.21
CA GLU A 116 -10.64 11.36 -9.19
C GLU A 116 -9.43 11.08 -10.09
N PRO A 117 -8.53 10.17 -9.65
CA PRO A 117 -7.27 9.92 -10.35
C PRO A 117 -7.50 9.44 -11.78
N THR A 118 -6.73 10.00 -12.72
CA THR A 118 -6.77 9.63 -14.14
C THR A 118 -5.50 8.90 -14.53
N VAL A 119 -5.60 7.79 -15.25
CA VAL A 119 -4.42 7.12 -15.81
C VAL A 119 -3.87 7.93 -16.99
N ILE A 120 -2.70 8.54 -16.83
CA ILE A 120 -2.06 9.35 -17.88
C ILE A 120 -0.99 8.56 -18.66
N GLU A 121 -0.48 7.49 -18.07
CA GLU A 121 0.53 6.63 -18.67
C GLU A 121 0.33 5.19 -18.20
N ARG A 122 0.51 4.23 -19.10
CA ARG A 122 0.49 2.80 -18.77
C ARG A 122 1.34 2.04 -19.77
N ASP A 123 2.24 1.23 -19.24
CA ASP A 123 2.93 0.16 -19.96
C ASP A 123 2.90 -1.14 -19.12
N ASN A 124 3.72 -2.13 -19.50
CA ASN A 124 3.78 -3.42 -18.81
C ASN A 124 4.41 -3.35 -17.42
N ASN A 125 5.22 -2.33 -17.13
CA ASN A 125 6.04 -2.19 -15.92
C ASN A 125 5.71 -0.94 -15.10
N LYS A 126 5.00 0.03 -15.68
CA LYS A 126 4.65 1.30 -15.05
C LYS A 126 3.20 1.69 -15.32
N ILE A 127 2.57 2.27 -14.31
CA ILE A 127 1.30 2.99 -14.45
C ILE A 127 1.39 4.31 -13.71
N THR A 128 0.99 5.39 -14.37
CA THR A 128 1.04 6.74 -13.82
C THR A 128 -0.38 7.30 -13.70
N PHE A 129 -0.73 7.72 -12.49
CA PHE A 129 -2.00 8.37 -12.19
C PHE A 129 -1.78 9.85 -11.95
N ARG A 130 -2.62 10.69 -12.53
CA ARG A 130 -2.69 12.13 -12.25
C ARG A 130 -3.82 12.41 -11.27
N TYR A 131 -3.51 13.13 -10.21
CA TYR A 131 -4.40 13.49 -9.12
C TYR A 131 -4.62 15.00 -9.10
N LEU A 132 -5.82 15.42 -8.74
CA LEU A 132 -6.12 16.80 -8.42
C LEU A 132 -6.05 17.01 -6.90
N CYS A 133 -5.11 17.84 -6.45
CA CYS A 133 -5.09 18.36 -5.10
C CYS A 133 -6.21 19.39 -4.94
N VAL A 134 -7.09 19.18 -3.96
CA VAL A 134 -8.16 20.11 -3.59
C VAL A 134 -7.88 20.65 -2.19
N ILE A 135 -7.76 21.97 -2.05
CA ILE A 135 -7.57 22.65 -0.76
C ILE A 135 -8.80 23.51 -0.49
N CYS A 136 -9.42 23.34 0.67
CA CYS A 136 -10.63 24.08 1.06
C CYS A 136 -11.75 24.05 0.00
N GLY A 137 -11.92 22.89 -0.66
CA GLY A 137 -12.93 22.70 -1.72
C GLY A 137 -12.57 23.31 -3.07
N ARG A 138 -11.36 23.84 -3.25
CA ARG A 138 -10.91 24.44 -4.51
C ARG A 138 -9.78 23.63 -5.15
N PRO A 139 -9.84 23.37 -6.47
CA PRO A 139 -8.70 22.85 -7.22
C PRO A 139 -7.45 23.70 -6.96
N ASN A 140 -6.35 23.06 -6.56
CA ASN A 140 -5.11 23.74 -6.22
C ASN A 140 -3.97 23.38 -7.17
N ALA A 141 -3.66 22.09 -7.32
CA ALA A 141 -2.55 21.62 -8.14
C ALA A 141 -2.79 20.22 -8.67
N MET A 142 -2.17 19.88 -9.81
CA MET A 142 -2.12 18.51 -10.32
C MET A 142 -0.80 17.87 -9.92
N PHE A 143 -0.82 16.58 -9.58
CA PHE A 143 0.40 15.81 -9.32
C PHE A 143 0.29 14.40 -9.87
N ASP A 144 1.43 13.86 -10.29
CA ASP A 144 1.52 12.57 -10.96
C ASP A 144 2.21 11.56 -10.04
N ILE A 145 1.71 10.32 -10.05
CA ILE A 145 2.23 9.25 -9.22
C ILE A 145 2.40 8.01 -10.08
N SER A 146 3.67 7.61 -10.22
CA SER A 146 4.07 6.43 -10.96
C SER A 146 4.24 5.25 -10.02
N PHE A 147 3.56 4.16 -10.34
CA PHE A 147 3.72 2.86 -9.71
C PHE A 147 4.49 1.94 -10.66
N HIS A 148 5.55 1.33 -10.14
CA HIS A 148 6.46 0.45 -10.85
C HIS A 148 6.33 -0.97 -10.32
N LYS A 149 6.19 -1.93 -11.23
CA LYS A 149 6.13 -3.35 -10.87
C LYS A 149 7.36 -3.77 -10.06
N GLY A 150 7.10 -4.56 -9.02
CA GLY A 150 8.05 -5.05 -8.04
C GLY A 150 8.61 -3.99 -7.09
N LYS A 151 8.29 -2.70 -7.27
CA LYS A 151 8.93 -1.62 -6.51
C LYS A 151 7.96 -0.63 -5.85
N GLY A 152 6.70 -0.60 -6.23
CA GLY A 152 5.78 0.41 -5.69
C GLY A 152 6.06 1.78 -6.30
N ILE A 153 6.26 2.78 -5.44
CA ILE A 153 6.60 4.15 -5.85
C ILE A 153 8.12 4.37 -5.84
N LEU A 154 8.64 5.17 -6.77
CA LEU A 154 10.09 5.44 -6.88
C LEU A 154 10.50 6.84 -6.40
N SER A 155 9.54 7.74 -6.27
CA SER A 155 9.75 9.02 -5.63
C SER A 155 8.71 9.20 -4.56
N ARG A 156 9.07 10.02 -3.58
CA ARG A 156 8.07 10.56 -2.69
C ARG A 156 7.07 11.31 -3.56
N ASN A 157 5.79 11.02 -3.41
CA ASN A 157 4.72 11.73 -4.09
C ASN A 157 3.56 11.79 -3.11
N SER A 158 2.75 12.82 -3.22
CA SER A 158 1.76 13.24 -2.22
C SER A 158 0.55 12.31 -2.08
N LEU A 159 0.64 11.00 -2.39
CA LEU A 159 -0.38 10.02 -1.97
C LEU A 159 -0.71 10.15 -0.49
N PHE A 160 0.25 10.60 0.32
CA PHE A 160 0.30 10.31 1.75
C PHE A 160 0.40 11.52 2.67
N ARG A 161 0.62 12.72 2.14
CA ARG A 161 0.44 14.02 2.80
C ARG A 161 0.62 15.10 1.72
N GLY A 162 -0.43 15.86 1.45
CA GLY A 162 -0.39 16.89 0.44
C GLY A 162 0.47 18.04 0.91
N TYR A 163 1.67 18.21 0.35
CA TYR A 163 2.36 19.50 0.22
C TYR A 163 3.57 19.38 -0.73
N PHE A 164 3.50 20.18 -1.80
CA PHE A 164 4.54 20.83 -2.62
C PHE A 164 5.58 20.07 -3.46
N GLU A 165 6.04 20.83 -4.46
CA GLU A 165 7.01 20.54 -5.52
C GLU A 165 8.40 20.19 -4.95
N ASN A 166 9.15 19.37 -5.68
CA ASN A 166 10.47 18.81 -5.33
C ASN A 166 10.44 17.68 -4.30
N ASN A 167 9.67 16.64 -4.56
CA ASN A 167 9.82 15.40 -3.82
C ASN A 167 11.11 14.68 -4.24
N PRO A 168 12.06 14.44 -3.31
CA PRO A 168 13.26 13.69 -3.65
C PRO A 168 12.90 12.25 -4.04
N PRO A 169 13.67 11.65 -4.97
CA PRO A 169 13.59 10.22 -5.21
C PRO A 169 13.94 9.47 -3.92
N PHE A 170 13.42 8.26 -3.75
CA PHE A 170 13.92 7.39 -2.70
C PHE A 170 15.38 7.04 -2.99
N THR A 171 16.21 7.03 -1.96
CA THR A 171 17.60 6.56 -2.02
C THR A 171 17.67 5.04 -1.80
N GLU A 172 16.66 4.48 -1.13
CA GLU A 172 16.58 3.07 -0.81
C GLU A 172 15.13 2.57 -0.81
N ILE A 173 14.92 1.39 -1.39
CA ILE A 173 13.64 0.67 -1.36
C ILE A 173 13.91 -0.75 -0.88
N ARG A 174 13.12 -1.26 0.06
CA ARG A 174 13.12 -2.68 0.44
C ARG A 174 11.79 -3.31 0.11
N ILE A 175 11.81 -4.31 -0.76
CA ILE A 175 10.62 -5.09 -1.13
C ILE A 175 10.89 -6.56 -0.82
N ASN A 176 10.05 -7.15 0.01
CA ASN A 176 10.06 -8.57 0.39
C ASN A 176 11.46 -9.02 0.87
N GLY A 177 12.12 -8.17 1.66
CA GLY A 177 13.48 -8.39 2.18
C GLY A 177 14.62 -8.04 1.22
N GLN A 178 14.35 -7.82 -0.07
CA GLN A 178 15.36 -7.39 -1.03
C GLN A 178 15.52 -5.87 -1.01
N VAL A 179 16.77 -5.41 -0.90
CA VAL A 179 17.13 -3.98 -0.88
C VAL A 179 17.59 -3.52 -2.26
N TYR A 180 17.08 -2.37 -2.70
CA TYR A 180 17.46 -1.67 -3.92
C TYR A 180 17.96 -0.28 -3.54
N LYS A 181 19.21 0.04 -3.91
CA LYS A 181 19.75 1.40 -3.86
C LYS A 181 19.53 2.07 -5.21
N LEU A 182 19.04 3.31 -5.20
CA LEU A 182 18.66 4.06 -6.40
C LEU A 182 19.67 5.18 -6.70
#